data_AF-A0A2T7Q7Y1-F1
#
_entry.id   AF-A0A2T7Q7Y1-F1
#
_cell.length_a   1.000
_cell.length_b   1.000
_cell.length_c   1.000
_cell.angle_alpha   90.00
_cell.angle_beta   90.00
_cell.angle_gamma   90.00
#
_symmetry.space_group_name_H-M   'P 1'
#
loop_
_entity.id
_entity.type
_entity.pdbx_description
1 polymer ?
#
loop_
_entity_poly.entity_id
_entity_poly.type
_entity_poly.pdbx_seq_one_letter_code
_entity_poly.pdbx_strand_id
1 'polypeptide(L)' 'MLSYNALLISMPGGTEWILIILAVLILFGGRKIPEFMRGLGRGIREFNDAKSNVKKEIEEGMNEKDTTATKQQSA' A
#
# COMPACT_ATOMS: atom_id res chain seq x y z
N MET A 1 -42.21 -1.52 -19.96
CA MET A 1 -42.49 -2.33 -18.75
C MET A 1 -41.46 -3.45 -18.51
N LEU A 2 -40.24 -3.37 -19.06
CA LEU A 2 -39.17 -4.37 -18.85
C LEU A 2 -37.79 -3.74 -18.56
N SER A 3 -37.77 -2.49 -18.09
CA SER A 3 -36.52 -1.70 -17.94
C SER A 3 -36.24 -1.27 -16.50
N TYR A 4 -36.63 -2.07 -15.50
CA TYR A 4 -36.35 -1.77 -14.08
C TYR A 4 -35.25 -2.64 -13.45
N ASN A 5 -34.77 -3.68 -14.16
CA ASN A 5 -33.77 -4.60 -13.60
C ASN A 5 -32.32 -4.18 -13.92
N ALA A 6 -32.05 -3.52 -15.05
CA ALA A 6 -30.68 -3.15 -15.43
C ALA A 6 -30.06 -2.07 -14.52
N LEU A 7 -30.87 -1.16 -13.98
CA LEU A 7 -30.41 -0.10 -13.08
C LEU A 7 -30.17 -0.61 -11.64
N LEU A 8 -30.96 -1.59 -11.19
CA LEU A 8 -30.72 -2.32 -9.93
C LEU A 8 -29.53 -3.29 -10.01
N ILE A 9 -29.19 -3.78 -11.20
CA ILE A 9 -27.95 -4.54 -11.45
C ILE A 9 -26.71 -3.61 -11.49
N SER A 10 -26.89 -2.33 -11.83
CA SER A 10 -25.78 -1.39 -11.97
C SER A 10 -25.39 -0.68 -10.66
N MET A 11 -26.29 -0.62 -9.68
CA MET A 11 -25.95 -0.27 -8.30
C MET A 11 -26.12 -1.51 -7.44
N PRO A 12 -25.07 -2.31 -7.19
CA PRO A 12 -25.18 -3.41 -6.25
C PRO A 12 -25.63 -2.82 -4.91
N GLY A 13 -26.86 -3.14 -4.51
CA GLY A 13 -27.29 -2.92 -3.15
C GLY A 13 -26.38 -3.71 -2.20
N GLY A 14 -26.46 -3.44 -0.90
CA GLY A 14 -25.62 -4.15 0.09
C GLY A 14 -25.70 -5.68 -0.01
N THR A 15 -26.81 -6.22 -0.53
CA THR A 15 -27.04 -7.66 -0.72
C THR A 15 -26.16 -8.27 -1.83
N GLU A 16 -26.01 -7.62 -2.99
CA GLU A 16 -25.13 -8.08 -4.07
C GLU A 16 -23.66 -8.13 -3.64
N TRP A 17 -23.20 -7.14 -2.88
CA TRP A 17 -21.85 -7.13 -2.31
C TRP A 17 -21.59 -8.34 -1.42
N ILE A 18 -22.58 -8.72 -0.60
CA ILE A 18 -22.51 -9.92 0.25
C ILE A 18 -22.37 -11.20 -0.60
N LEU A 19 -23.11 -11.31 -1.71
CA LEU A 19 -22.99 -12.47 -2.61
C LEU A 19 -21.62 -12.54 -3.29
N ILE A 20 -21.07 -11.40 -3.72
CA ILE A 20 -19.73 -11.33 -4.33
C ILE A 20 -18.66 -11.73 -3.31
N ILE A 21 -18.72 -11.17 -2.10
CA ILE A 21 -17.79 -11.52 -1.01
C ILE A 21 -17.90 -13.01 -0.68
N LEU A 22 -19.11 -13.56 -0.60
CA LEU A 22 -19.33 -14.98 -0.34
C LEU A 22 -18.74 -15.86 -1.43
N ALA A 23 -18.93 -15.51 -2.71
CA ALA A 23 -18.35 -16.24 -3.83
C ALA A 23 -16.81 -16.23 -3.79
N VAL A 24 -16.21 -15.06 -3.52
CA VAL A 24 -14.76 -14.92 -3.33
C VAL A 24 -14.28 -15.75 -2.15
N LEU A 25 -15.01 -15.75 -1.03
CA LEU A 25 -14.68 -16.55 0.15
C LEU A 25 -14.74 -18.06 -0.10
N ILE A 26 -15.63 -18.54 -0.97
CA ILE A 26 -15.69 -19.96 -1.35
C ILE A 26 -14.51 -20.32 -2.27
N LEU A 27 -14.22 -19.47 -3.26
CA LEU A 27 -13.13 -19.71 -4.22
C LEU A 27 -11.74 -19.64 -3.58
N PHE A 28 -11.51 -18.65 -2.72
CA PHE A 28 -10.21 -18.42 -2.09
C PHE A 28 -10.13 -19.02 -0.68
N GLY A 29 -11.25 -19.26 -0.02
CA GLY A 29 -11.32 -19.68 1.37
C GLY A 29 -11.28 -18.49 2.35
N GLY A 30 -12.10 -18.56 3.40
CA GLY A 30 -12.18 -17.57 4.50
C GLY A 30 -10.85 -17.16 5.13
N ARG A 31 -9.84 -18.04 5.05
CA ARG A 31 -8.53 -17.83 5.67
C ARG A 31 -7.49 -17.18 4.76
N LYS A 32 -7.63 -17.27 3.42
CA LYS A 32 -6.60 -16.77 2.50
C LYS A 32 -6.59 -15.25 2.36
N ILE A 33 -7.77 -14.62 2.39
CA ILE A 33 -7.89 -13.15 2.33
C ILE A 33 -7.14 -12.48 3.50
N PRO A 34 -7.41 -12.83 4.78
CA PRO A 34 -6.70 -12.19 5.90
C PRO A 34 -5.21 -12.55 5.94
N GLU A 35 -4.82 -13.76 5.52
CA GLU A 35 -3.42 -14.17 5.44
C GLU A 35 -2.66 -13.37 4.37
N PHE A 36 -3.26 -13.19 3.19
CA PHE A 36 -2.74 -12.35 2.12
C PHE A 36 -2.61 -10.89 2.54
N MET A 37 -3.63 -10.32 3.20
CA MET A 37 -3.57 -8.96 3.73
C MET A 37 -2.45 -8.77 4.75
N ARG A 38 -2.24 -9.74 5.64
CA ARG A 38 -1.14 -9.70 6.62
C ARG A 38 0.23 -9.81 5.94
N GLY A 39 0.34 -10.62 4.88
CA GLY A 39 1.54 -10.71 4.04
C GLY A 39 1.87 -9.40 3.34
N LEU A 40 0.90 -8.86 2.60
CA LEU A 40 1.04 -7.56 1.92
C LEU A 40 1.34 -6.42 2.88
N GLY A 41 0.64 -6.37 4.03
CA GLY A 41 0.85 -5.32 5.03
C GLY A 41 2.27 -5.32 5.61
N ARG A 42 2.85 -6.51 5.84
CA ARG A 42 4.25 -6.63 6.26
C ARG A 42 5.21 -6.19 5.15
N GLY A 43 5.00 -6.63 3.91
CA GLY A 43 5.83 -6.23 2.78
C GLY A 43 5.80 -4.72 2.52
N ILE A 44 4.63 -4.09 2.57
CA ILE A 44 4.49 -2.63 2.40
C ILE A 44 5.21 -1.88 3.53
N ARG A 45 5.14 -2.39 4.77
CA ARG A 45 5.83 -1.78 5.92
C ARG A 45 7.34 -1.84 5.77
N GLU A 46 7.89 -3.02 5.50
CA GLU A 46 9.33 -3.22 5.28
C GLU A 46 9.84 -2.37 4.10
N PHE A 47 9.06 -2.27 3.02
CA PHE A 47 9.40 -1.42 1.88
C PHE A 47 9.45 0.06 2.25
N ASN A 48 8.49 0.55 3.03
CA ASN A 48 8.48 1.94 3.50
C ASN A 48 9.63 2.23 4.47
N ASP A 49 9.93 1.30 5.37
CA ASP A 49 11.03 1.43 6.33
C ASP A 49 12.37 1.54 5.58
N ALA A 50 12.62 0.64 4.62
CA ALA A 50 13.81 0.68 3.77
C ALA A 50 13.90 1.98 2.97
N LYS A 51 12.81 2.42 2.35
CA LYS A 51 12.75 3.69 1.61
C LYS A 51 13.08 4.90 2.51
N SER A 52 12.59 4.89 3.75
CA SER A 52 12.85 5.97 4.70
C SER A 52 14.30 6.03 5.15
N ASN A 53 14.92 4.86 5.35
CA ASN A 53 16.31 4.76 5.78
C ASN A 53 17.26 5.23 4.66
N VAL A 54 17.06 4.75 3.43
CA VAL A 54 17.80 5.21 2.25
C VAL A 54 17.66 6.71 2.03
N LYS A 55 16.45 7.27 2.21
CA LYS A 55 16.24 8.72 2.12
C LYS A 55 17.08 9.49 3.15
N LYS A 56 17.14 9.02 4.40
CA LYS A 56 17.95 9.65 5.46
C LYS A 56 19.43 9.56 5.16
N GLU A 57 19.94 8.41 4.73
CA GLU A 57 21.35 8.25 4.38
C GLU A 57 21.76 9.17 3.23
N ILE A 58 20.90 9.37 2.22
CA ILE A 58 21.15 10.30 1.12
C ILE A 58 21.14 11.76 1.61
N GLU A 59 20.20 12.14 2.49
CA GLU A 59 20.10 13.50 3.05
C GLU A 59 21.26 13.83 4.01
N GLU A 60 21.71 12.87 4.81
CA GLU A 60 22.86 13.00 5.72
C GLU A 60 24.19 13.04 4.94
N GLY A 61 24.37 12.14 3.97
CA GLY A 61 25.55 12.11 3.10
C GLY A 61 25.68 13.32 2.18
N MET A 62 24.59 14.03 1.88
CA MET A 62 24.63 15.33 1.20
C MET A 62 25.03 16.48 2.14
N ASN A 63 24.58 16.48 3.40
CA ASN A 63 24.91 17.54 4.37
C ASN A 63 26.39 17.50 4.84
N GLU A 64 27.02 16.33 4.82
CA GLU A 64 28.42 16.21 5.26
C GLU A 64 29.42 16.83 4.26
N LYS A 65 29.06 16.93 2.97
CA LYS A 65 29.92 17.52 1.93
C LYS A 65 30.03 19.05 1.96
N ASP A 66 29.14 19.76 2.64
CA ASP A 66 29.18 21.23 2.73
C ASP A 66 30.00 21.77 3.90
N THR A 67 30.35 20.95 4.91
CA THR A 67 31.05 21.44 6.11
C THR A 67 32.59 21.32 6.02
N THR A 68 33.13 20.47 5.14
CA THR A 68 34.58 20.21 5.06
C THR A 68 35.35 21.20 4.18
N ALA A 69 34.67 21.99 3.32
CA ALA A 69 35.33 22.93 2.40
C ALA A 69 35.78 24.25 3.06
N THR A 70 35.26 24.61 4.24
CA THR A 70 35.48 25.95 4.84
C THR A 70 36.67 26.03 5.81
N LYS A 71 37.25 24.89 6.25
CA LYS A 71 38.33 24.89 7.27
C LYS A 71 39.77 24.79 6.76
N GLN A 72 40.02 24.77 5.45
CA GLN A 72 41.37 24.61 4.89
C GLN A 72 41.96 25.85 4.18
N GLN A 73 41.26 26.99 4.14
CA GLN A 73 41.76 28.23 3.52
C GLN A 73 42.24 29.32 4.51
N SER A 74 42.36 29.01 5.80
CA SER A 74 42.95 29.92 6.80
C SER A 74 44.02 29.22 7.61
N ALA A 75 45.13 28.87 6.96
CA ALA A 75 46.40 28.53 7.58
C ALA A 75 47.54 29.10 6.73
#